data_AF-A0A8I1KLA7-F1
#
_entry.id   AF-A0A8I1KLA7-F1
#
_cell.length_a   1.000
_cell.length_b   1.000
_cell.length_c   1.000
_cell.angle_alpha   90.00
_cell.angle_beta   90.00
_cell.angle_gamma   90.00
#
_symmetry.space_group_name_H-M   'P 1'
#
loop_
_entity.id
_entity.type
_entity.pdbx_description
1 polymer ?
#
loop_
_entity_poly.entity_id
_entity_poly.type
_entity_poly.pdbx_seq_one_letter_code
_entity_poly.pdbx_strand_id
1 'polypeptide(L)'
;MARAALLLTVRELAEIAGVHRNTIIRIEAGEASHGPTVAAVQRALEEAGIMFLMPGDTHGPGVALKPGVAEPRRVPGATSASEGSDGGMKALDPELAAFWEARPAGWAELSEEGRRVISEAAFGDGTLL
;
A
#
# COMPACT_ATOMS: atom_id res chain seq x y z
N MET A 1 -8.70 9.04 -12.09
CA MET A 1 -8.84 7.93 -13.07
C MET A 1 -7.50 7.43 -13.64
N ALA A 2 -6.57 8.27 -14.09
CA ALA A 2 -5.23 7.85 -14.57
C ALA A 2 -4.46 6.95 -13.57
N ARG A 3 -4.58 7.27 -12.27
CA ARG A 3 -4.00 6.51 -11.17
C ARG A 3 -4.30 5.00 -11.22
N ALA A 4 -5.52 4.64 -11.62
CA ALA A 4 -5.97 3.25 -11.60
C ALA A 4 -5.18 2.37 -12.59
N ALA A 5 -4.76 2.93 -13.73
CA ALA A 5 -3.94 2.23 -14.70
C ALA A 5 -2.56 1.83 -14.14
N LEU A 6 -2.07 2.55 -13.12
CA LEU A 6 -0.82 2.26 -12.40
C LEU A 6 -1.02 1.48 -11.10
N LEU A 7 -2.26 1.11 -10.75
CA LEU A 7 -2.63 0.49 -9.47
C LEU A 7 -2.25 1.27 -8.20
N LEU A 8 -1.83 2.53 -8.34
CA LEU A 8 -1.52 3.42 -7.24
C LEU A 8 -2.77 3.69 -6.40
N THR A 9 -2.62 3.85 -5.10
CA THR A 9 -3.59 4.36 -4.14
C THR A 9 -3.58 5.90 -4.12
N VAL A 10 -4.62 6.53 -3.57
CA VAL A 10 -4.66 8.01 -3.42
C VAL A 10 -3.46 8.49 -2.59
N ARG A 11 -3.05 7.70 -1.58
CA ARG A 11 -1.93 8.03 -0.70
C ARG A 11 -0.61 8.02 -1.49
N GLU A 12 -0.34 6.94 -2.20
CA GLU A 12 0.88 6.79 -3.00
C GLU A 12 0.99 7.89 -4.05
N LEU A 13 -0.10 8.22 -4.76
CA LEU A 13 -0.10 9.31 -5.73
C LEU A 13 0.17 10.68 -5.06
N ALA A 14 -0.42 10.92 -3.89
CA ALA A 14 -0.20 12.17 -3.15
C ALA A 14 1.26 12.33 -2.72
N GLU A 15 1.87 11.23 -2.26
CA GLU A 15 3.29 11.17 -1.86
C GLU A 15 4.22 11.47 -3.04
N ILE A 16 4.07 10.76 -4.18
CA ILE A 16 4.93 11.00 -5.35
C ILE A 16 4.71 12.37 -6.00
N ALA A 17 3.50 12.92 -5.90
CA ALA A 17 3.19 14.25 -6.43
C ALA A 17 3.58 15.39 -5.48
N GLY A 18 3.94 15.08 -4.23
CA GLY A 18 4.28 16.09 -3.21
C GLY A 18 3.09 16.97 -2.83
N VAL A 19 1.86 16.42 -2.80
CA VAL A 19 0.63 17.15 -2.48
C VAL A 19 -0.15 16.47 -1.37
N HIS A 20 -1.08 17.20 -0.74
CA HIS A 20 -1.95 16.60 0.27
C HIS A 20 -2.95 15.60 -0.35
N ARG A 21 -3.29 14.51 0.36
CA ARG A 21 -4.25 13.48 -0.11
C ARG A 21 -5.59 14.07 -0.57
N ASN A 22 -6.14 15.04 0.16
CA ASN A 22 -7.41 15.70 -0.21
C ASN A 22 -7.31 16.46 -1.54
N THR A 23 -6.12 16.93 -1.93
CA THR A 23 -5.90 17.56 -3.23
C THR A 23 -6.11 16.56 -4.36
N ILE A 24 -5.61 15.34 -4.22
CA ILE A 24 -5.86 14.26 -5.19
C ILE A 24 -7.36 13.98 -5.29
N ILE A 25 -8.06 13.86 -4.15
CA ILE A 25 -9.51 13.60 -4.11
C ILE A 25 -10.29 14.69 -4.86
N ARG A 26 -9.98 15.97 -4.59
CA ARG A 26 -10.62 17.12 -5.26
C ARG A 26 -10.37 17.10 -6.76
N ILE A 27 -9.13 16.86 -7.19
CA ILE A 27 -8.77 16.75 -8.60
C ILE A 27 -9.54 15.60 -9.27
N GLU A 28 -9.61 14.42 -8.63
CA GLU A 28 -10.35 13.28 -9.18
C GLU A 28 -11.86 13.51 -9.22
N ALA A 29 -12.40 14.35 -8.32
CA ALA A 29 -13.81 14.78 -8.33
C ALA A 29 -14.11 15.87 -9.37
N GLY A 30 -13.09 16.38 -10.09
CA GLY A 30 -13.25 17.45 -11.08
C GLY A 30 -13.40 18.84 -10.46
N GLU A 31 -13.06 19.01 -9.19
CA GLU A 31 -13.08 20.31 -8.53
C GLU A 31 -11.89 21.19 -8.96
N ALA A 32 -12.11 22.51 -8.93
CA ALA A 32 -11.05 23.47 -9.21
C ALA A 32 -9.86 23.28 -8.25
N SER A 33 -8.68 23.24 -8.85
CA SER A 33 -7.38 23.13 -8.16
C SER A 33 -6.39 24.10 -8.82
N HIS A 34 -5.37 24.51 -8.06
CA HIS A 34 -4.36 25.46 -8.53
C HIS A 34 -3.53 24.86 -9.68
N GLY A 35 -3.27 25.62 -10.75
CA GLY A 35 -2.62 25.12 -11.97
C GLY A 35 -1.29 24.39 -11.72
N PRO A 36 -0.34 24.97 -10.96
CA PRO A 36 0.88 24.29 -10.53
C PRO A 36 0.67 22.96 -9.80
N THR A 37 -0.40 22.82 -9.02
CA THR A 37 -0.75 21.59 -8.32
C THR A 37 -1.22 20.52 -9.29
N VAL A 38 -2.06 20.90 -10.26
CA VAL A 38 -2.49 20.00 -11.34
C VAL A 38 -1.28 19.55 -12.17
N ALA A 39 -0.38 20.46 -12.50
CA ALA A 39 0.86 20.16 -13.24
C ALA A 39 1.79 19.21 -12.47
N ALA A 40 1.91 19.36 -11.13
CA ALA A 40 2.70 18.44 -10.30
C ALA A 40 2.11 17.02 -10.30
N VAL A 41 0.79 16.90 -10.18
CA VAL A 41 0.09 15.59 -10.23
C VAL A 41 0.21 14.95 -11.61
N GLN A 42 0.05 15.74 -12.68
CA GLN A 42 0.24 15.26 -14.05
C GLN A 42 1.66 14.72 -14.25
N ARG A 43 2.68 15.50 -13.86
CA ARG A 43 4.09 15.09 -13.98
C ARG A 43 4.37 13.79 -13.22
N ALA A 44 3.88 13.66 -11.99
CA ALA A 44 4.09 12.45 -11.21
C ALA A 44 3.48 11.20 -11.86
N LEU A 45 2.29 11.33 -12.46
CA LEU A 45 1.67 10.24 -13.23
C LEU A 45 2.46 9.91 -14.49
N GLU A 46 2.96 10.93 -15.19
CA GLU A 46 3.78 10.74 -16.39
C GLU A 46 5.11 10.06 -16.07
N GLU A 47 5.79 10.47 -15.00
CA GLU A 47 7.01 9.83 -14.50
C GLU A 47 6.77 8.38 -14.08
N ALA A 48 5.61 8.09 -13.49
CA ALA A 48 5.21 6.73 -13.12
C ALA A 48 4.77 5.85 -14.30
N GLY A 49 4.68 6.41 -15.51
CA GLY A 49 4.44 5.63 -16.73
C GLY A 49 3.15 5.94 -17.49
N ILE A 50 2.39 6.98 -17.10
CA ILE A 50 1.22 7.42 -17.89
C ILE A 50 1.66 8.30 -19.07
N MET A 51 0.89 8.27 -20.14
CA MET A 51 0.86 9.30 -21.18
C MET A 51 -0.55 9.87 -21.28
N PHE A 52 -0.67 11.19 -21.25
CA PHE A 52 -1.94 11.88 -21.50
C PHE A 52 -2.12 12.10 -22.99
N LEU A 53 -3.27 11.70 -23.51
CA LEU A 53 -3.62 11.77 -24.92
C LEU A 53 -4.52 12.96 -25.15
N MET A 54 -4.11 13.85 -26.06
CA MET A 54 -4.98 14.90 -26.58
C MET A 54 -6.10 14.28 -27.42
N PRO A 55 -7.29 14.90 -27.51
CA PRO A 55 -8.34 14.44 -28.41
C PRO A 55 -7.84 14.40 -29.86
N GLY A 56 -8.27 13.37 -30.59
CA GLY A 56 -8.02 13.21 -32.02
C GLY A 56 -9.31 12.93 -32.78
N ASP A 57 -9.22 12.69 -34.09
CA ASP A 57 -10.39 12.51 -34.95
C ASP A 57 -11.23 11.27 -34.60
N THR A 58 -10.61 10.26 -33.98
CA THR A 58 -11.23 8.98 -33.64
C THR A 58 -11.38 8.74 -32.14
N HIS A 59 -10.92 9.66 -31.28
CA HIS A 59 -10.99 9.51 -29.83
C HIS A 59 -11.01 10.85 -29.08
N GLY A 60 -11.66 10.86 -27.92
CA GLY A 60 -11.59 11.99 -26.98
C GLY A 60 -10.24 12.07 -26.24
N PRO A 61 -10.11 13.02 -25.28
CA PRO A 61 -8.96 13.04 -24.38
C PRO A 61 -8.90 11.73 -23.59
N GLY A 62 -7.68 11.24 -23.34
CA GLY A 62 -7.49 9.92 -22.72
C GLY A 62 -6.17 9.78 -22.00
N VAL A 63 -5.97 8.57 -21.47
CA VAL A 63 -4.71 8.17 -20.82
C VAL A 63 -4.32 6.79 -21.33
N ALA A 64 -3.01 6.57 -21.49
CA ALA A 64 -2.45 5.26 -21.81
C ALA A 64 -1.19 5.01 -20.97
N LEU A 65 -0.73 3.77 -20.92
CA LEU A 65 0.60 3.46 -20.41
C LEU A 65 1.64 3.79 -21.48
N LYS A 66 2.80 4.29 -21.04
CA LYS A 66 3.96 4.50 -21.92
C LYS A 66 4.43 3.16 -22.50
N PRO A 67 4.91 3.14 -23.75
CA PRO A 67 5.51 1.95 -24.34
C PRO A 67 6.64 1.38 -23.45
N GLY A 68 6.64 0.06 -23.26
CA GLY A 68 7.67 -0.64 -22.48
C GLY A 68 7.49 -0.59 -20.96
N VAL A 69 6.47 0.09 -20.43
CA VAL A 69 6.08 -0.05 -19.03
C VAL A 69 5.47 -1.44 -18.83
N ALA A 70 6.06 -2.25 -17.96
CA ALA A 70 5.50 -3.54 -17.59
C ALA A 70 4.09 -3.34 -17.03
N GLU A 71 3.14 -4.21 -17.40
CA GLU A 71 1.77 -4.12 -16.90
C GLU A 71 1.76 -4.12 -15.37
N PRO A 72 1.20 -3.08 -14.73
CA PRO A 72 1.07 -3.06 -13.29
C PRO A 72 0.26 -4.26 -12.82
N ARG A 73 0.85 -5.11 -11.97
CA ARG A 73 0.20 -6.30 -11.42
C ARG A 73 0.11 -6.19 -9.92
N ARG A 74 -1.11 -6.22 -9.39
CA ARG A 74 -1.33 -6.39 -7.95
C ARG A 74 -1.00 -7.84 -7.60
N VAL A 75 -0.06 -8.05 -6.68
CA VAL A 75 0.18 -9.38 -6.12
C VAL A 75 -0.94 -9.66 -5.11
N PRO A 76 -1.72 -10.75 -5.27
CA PRO A 76 -2.74 -11.12 -4.29
C PRO A 76 -2.10 -11.32 -2.91
N GLY A 77 -2.69 -10.73 -1.86
CA GLY A 77 -2.16 -10.81 -0.49
C GLY A 77 -1.13 -9.74 -0.12
N ALA A 78 -0.61 -8.97 -1.09
CA ALA A 78 0.10 -7.73 -0.80
C ALA A 78 -0.93 -6.67 -0.40
N THR A 79 -1.32 -6.68 0.88
CA THR A 79 -1.99 -5.51 1.46
C THR A 79 -1.06 -4.33 1.23
N SER A 80 -1.55 -3.27 0.57
CA SER A 80 -0.80 -2.02 0.45
C SER A 80 -0.47 -1.60 1.86
N ALA A 81 0.80 -1.67 2.22
CA ALA A 81 1.29 -1.39 3.54
C ALA A 81 0.67 -0.07 4.02
N SER A 82 -0.25 -0.17 4.97
CA SER A 82 -0.55 0.93 5.86
C SER A 82 0.71 1.12 6.68
N GLU A 83 1.67 1.89 6.14
CA GLU A 83 2.76 2.41 6.96
C GLU A 83 2.12 3.32 8.01
N GLY A 84 2.08 2.72 9.20
CA GLY A 84 1.24 3.02 10.34
C GLY A 84 1.21 1.89 11.37
N SER A 85 2.04 0.84 11.24
CA SER A 85 2.57 0.08 12.38
C SER A 85 3.73 -0.80 11.91
N ASP A 86 4.87 -0.68 12.59
CA ASP A 86 6.01 -1.60 12.60
C ASP A 86 5.62 -3.04 12.22
N GLY A 87 6.15 -3.53 11.10
CA GLY A 87 5.77 -4.79 10.43
C GLY A 87 6.21 -6.07 11.14
N GLY A 88 6.54 -6.00 12.43
CA GLY A 88 6.66 -7.17 13.29
C GLY A 88 5.28 -7.61 13.78
N MET A 89 5.11 -8.92 14.06
CA MET A 89 3.97 -9.40 14.83
C MET A 89 3.92 -8.62 16.14
N LYS A 90 2.95 -7.70 16.29
CA LYS A 90 2.73 -7.03 17.56
C LYS A 90 2.16 -8.05 18.52
N ALA A 91 2.86 -8.28 19.61
CA ALA A 91 2.34 -9.11 20.67
C ALA A 91 1.01 -8.52 21.16
N LEU A 92 -0.04 -9.35 21.17
CA LEU A 92 -1.31 -9.02 21.83
C LEU A 92 -1.11 -8.91 23.34
N ASP A 93 -0.19 -9.71 23.88
CA ASP A 93 0.30 -9.63 25.25
C ASP A 93 1.84 -9.48 25.26
N PRO A 94 2.34 -8.24 25.37
CA PRO A 94 3.78 -7.96 25.39
C PRO A 94 4.51 -8.58 26.59
N GLU A 95 3.84 -8.73 27.74
CA GLU A 95 4.45 -9.32 28.93
C GLU A 95 4.63 -10.83 28.75
N LEU A 96 3.63 -11.50 28.16
CA LEU A 96 3.69 -12.91 27.82
C LEU A 96 4.76 -13.20 26.76
N ALA A 97 4.86 -12.36 25.73
CA ALA A 97 5.90 -12.49 24.71
C ALA A 97 7.31 -12.36 25.32
N ALA A 98 7.55 -11.31 26.11
CA ALA A 98 8.84 -11.10 26.79
C ALA A 98 9.17 -12.23 27.78
N PHE A 99 8.17 -12.78 28.48
CA PHE A 99 8.34 -13.89 29.41
C PHE A 99 8.92 -15.14 28.75
N TRP A 100 8.46 -15.47 27.53
CA TRP A 100 8.90 -16.64 26.79
C TRP A 100 10.18 -16.41 25.99
N GLU A 101 10.40 -15.20 25.47
CA GLU A 101 11.70 -14.81 24.89
C GLU A 101 12.85 -14.98 25.89
N ALA A 102 12.60 -14.66 27.17
CA ALA A 102 13.58 -14.84 28.25
C ALA A 102 13.80 -16.30 28.65
N ARG A 103 12.98 -17.26 28.18
CA ARG A 103 13.00 -18.68 28.59
C ARG A 103 12.91 -19.65 27.39
N PRO A 104 13.91 -19.63 26.48
CA PRO A 104 13.87 -20.45 25.27
C PRO A 104 13.91 -21.96 25.57
N ALA A 105 14.55 -22.38 26.67
CA ALA A 105 14.57 -23.78 27.08
C ALA A 105 13.17 -24.29 27.49
N GLY A 106 12.44 -23.49 28.28
CA GLY A 106 11.07 -23.84 28.67
C GLY A 106 10.12 -23.90 27.48
N TRP A 107 10.31 -23.04 26.48
CA TRP A 107 9.56 -23.08 25.22
C TRP A 107 9.80 -24.39 24.43
N ALA A 108 11.05 -24.84 24.36
CA ALA A 108 11.43 -26.07 23.65
C ALA A 108 10.91 -27.36 24.33
N GLU A 109 10.59 -27.31 25.62
CA GLU A 109 10.01 -28.44 26.36
C GLU A 109 8.50 -28.57 26.18
N LEU A 110 7.82 -27.52 25.74
CA LEU A 110 6.38 -27.56 25.46
C LEU A 110 6.06 -28.50 24.30
N SER A 111 4.91 -29.16 24.39
CA SER A 111 4.29 -29.87 23.27
C SER A 111 3.94 -28.89 22.13
N GLU A 112 3.74 -29.41 20.92
CA GLU A 112 3.31 -28.60 19.77
C GLU A 112 2.02 -27.82 20.08
N GLU A 113 1.05 -28.46 20.74
CA GLU A 113 -0.19 -27.81 21.16
C GLU A 113 0.04 -26.71 22.20
N GLY A 114 0.98 -26.90 23.13
CA GLY A 114 1.35 -25.89 24.12
C GLY A 114 1.97 -24.65 23.47
N ARG A 115 2.85 -24.82 22.48
CA ARG A 115 3.44 -23.71 21.73
C ARG A 115 2.39 -22.98 20.89
N ARG A 116 1.43 -23.71 20.31
CA ARG A 116 0.33 -23.16 19.52
C ARG A 116 -0.57 -22.23 20.35
N VAL A 117 -1.09 -22.71 21.48
CA VAL A 117 -1.96 -21.92 22.37
C VAL A 117 -1.27 -20.67 22.89
N ILE A 118 0.02 -20.75 23.25
CA ILE A 118 0.76 -19.60 23.74
C ILE A 118 1.08 -18.62 22.61
N SER A 119 1.40 -19.10 21.40
CA SER A 119 1.59 -18.23 20.23
C SER A 119 0.29 -17.50 19.87
N GLU A 120 -0.86 -18.17 19.96
CA GLU A 120 -2.17 -17.55 19.75
C GLU A 120 -2.45 -16.46 20.79
N ALA A 121 -2.18 -16.74 22.07
CA ALA A 121 -2.37 -15.76 23.15
C ALA A 121 -1.39 -14.57 23.06
N ALA A 122 -0.12 -14.83 22.69
CA ALA A 122 0.91 -13.82 22.63
C ALA A 122 0.86 -12.98 21.35
N PHE A 123 0.48 -13.55 20.20
CA PHE A 123 0.61 -12.90 18.88
C PHE A 123 -0.66 -12.94 18.00
N GLY A 124 -1.73 -13.63 18.42
CA GLY A 124 -2.97 -13.80 17.67
C GLY A 124 -3.04 -15.10 16.86
N ASP A 125 -4.22 -15.38 16.29
CA ASP A 125 -4.50 -16.61 15.52
C ASP A 125 -3.62 -16.66 14.25
N GLY A 126 -2.46 -17.31 14.39
CA GLY A 126 -1.46 -17.48 13.35
C GLY A 126 -1.66 -18.81 12.63
N THR A 127 -2.84 -19.03 12.04
CA THR A 127 -3.10 -20.14 11.13
C THR A 127 -2.34 -19.99 9.81
N LEU A 128 -1.01 -19.88 9.86
CA LEU A 128 -0.05 -20.15 8.77
C LEU A 128 1.34 -20.43 9.37
N LEU A 129 1.62 -21.70 9.67
CA LEU A 129 2.92 -22.32 9.45
C LEU A 129 2.70 -23.62 8.68
#